data_AF-A0AAV3ZB31-F1
#
_entry.id   AF-A0AAV3ZB31-F1
#
_cell.length_a   1.000
_cell.length_b   1.000
_cell.length_c   1.000
_cell.angle_alpha   90.00
_cell.angle_beta   90.00
_cell.angle_gamma   90.00
#
_symmetry.space_group_name_H-M   'P 1'
#
loop_
_entity.id
_entity.type
_entity.pdbx_description
1 polymer ?
#
loop_
_entity_poly.entity_id
_entity_poly.type
_entity_poly.pdbx_seq_one_letter_code
_entity_poly.pdbx_strand_id
1 'polypeptide(L)'
;MSRIRFFTKRRIALLAFITLACIFTLIARLFCDGFINYVMEDQIRKNMVLKNGTQAFQNWVKPPVPVAFKIYVFDVINPREIVADSAIPAVIEKGPYVYNMYLEKKDIKFHENNTAEYRQPQKFVFDREASVGPENDTFTNINIMFLIVATMIQHQPAIAQNAVDLLFEAQKDGAFVTRSVKDIWWGYNDPVLEEVAELVHRLHLNKTVPCEFGFYMDRNNTDDGLFNVYSGLNGDFSQLTEIDRWNGIRKLSVWNSDYANRIEGSSGSMQPFPVKKHSNLSIFDPNMLRSLNLVYQKASSVAGVDSLRFAVPFSDFASPKDNPNNAGFCTPDEDHCLPSGAINMKLSIWNSDYANRIEGSSGSMQPFPVKKHSNLSIFDPNMLRSLNLVYQKASSVAGVDSLRFAVPFSDFASPMDNPNNAGFCTPDEDHCLPSGAINMSVAAKSTPMILSLPHFVGGDPFYQRQVRGMSPSPEKHQPFYEYHPLTGISLRAGKRYQISMKISPFEHFRAFRNVRDAYLPVLWIDGESQMDDENLNIFRTKFQAVVNAMQYVKIGLVALTCLFAWLIVLLILYWSRKDQKVFESLVDSGRNPLVINEAVEEIHSTEEPLTLENSRGISNS
;
A
#
# COMPACT_ATOMS: atom_id res chain seq x y z
N MET A 1 -62.98 -14.60 39.75
CA MET A 1 -62.44 -13.77 38.65
C MET A 1 -61.36 -12.76 39.08
N SER A 2 -61.21 -12.39 40.37
CA SER A 2 -60.24 -11.38 40.83
C SER A 2 -58.76 -11.82 40.78
N ARG A 3 -58.44 -13.08 41.11
CA ARG A 3 -57.06 -13.64 41.04
C ARG A 3 -56.40 -13.53 39.66
N ILE A 4 -57.19 -13.58 38.58
CA ILE A 4 -56.70 -13.46 37.21
C ILE A 4 -56.33 -12.00 36.91
N ARG A 5 -57.15 -11.03 37.37
CA ARG A 5 -56.95 -9.60 37.12
C ARG A 5 -55.69 -9.03 37.79
N PHE A 6 -55.38 -9.44 39.02
CA PHE A 6 -54.20 -8.97 39.76
C PHE A 6 -52.87 -9.46 39.14
N PHE A 7 -52.83 -10.72 38.69
CA PHE A 7 -51.68 -11.27 37.96
C PHE A 7 -51.46 -10.59 36.60
N THR A 8 -52.52 -10.17 35.91
CA THR A 8 -52.41 -9.37 34.67
C THR A 8 -51.85 -7.97 34.91
N LYS A 9 -52.27 -7.24 35.96
CA LYS A 9 -51.76 -5.88 36.23
C LYS A 9 -50.25 -5.88 36.51
N ARG A 10 -49.73 -6.87 37.25
CA ARG A 10 -48.28 -7.04 37.47
C ARG A 10 -47.51 -7.38 36.20
N ARG A 11 -48.05 -8.25 35.34
CA ARG A 11 -47.42 -8.56 34.05
C ARG A 11 -47.38 -7.34 33.12
N ILE A 12 -48.43 -6.53 33.14
CA ILE A 12 -48.51 -5.28 32.36
C ILE A 12 -47.51 -4.25 32.89
N ALA A 13 -47.43 -4.04 34.21
CA ALA A 13 -46.44 -3.15 34.81
C ALA A 13 -44.99 -3.60 34.53
N LEU A 14 -44.73 -4.90 34.62
CA LEU A 14 -43.43 -5.49 34.28
C LEU A 14 -43.06 -5.28 32.81
N LEU A 15 -44.01 -5.52 31.89
CA LEU A 15 -43.83 -5.26 30.46
C LEU A 15 -43.58 -3.78 30.19
N ALA A 16 -44.33 -2.87 30.84
CA ALA A 16 -44.16 -1.43 30.70
C ALA A 16 -42.77 -0.97 31.15
N PHE A 17 -42.28 -1.47 32.28
CA PHE A 17 -40.93 -1.16 32.78
C PHE A 17 -39.82 -1.71 31.89
N ILE A 18 -39.97 -2.94 31.38
CA ILE A 18 -39.02 -3.53 30.42
C ILE A 18 -38.98 -2.68 29.15
N THR A 19 -40.15 -2.27 28.62
CA THR A 19 -40.20 -1.39 27.45
C THR A 19 -39.55 -0.04 27.70
N LEU A 20 -39.75 0.56 28.88
CA LEU A 20 -39.13 1.84 29.24
C LEU A 20 -37.60 1.73 29.35
N ALA A 21 -37.10 0.63 29.93
CA ALA A 21 -35.68 0.34 30.01
C ALA A 21 -35.07 0.15 28.62
N CYS A 22 -35.71 -0.61 27.74
CA CYS A 22 -35.27 -0.76 26.35
C CYS A 22 -35.23 0.59 25.60
N ILE A 23 -36.26 1.42 25.77
CA ILE A 23 -36.31 2.77 25.18
C ILE A 23 -35.16 3.63 25.71
N PHE A 24 -34.91 3.64 27.01
CA PHE A 24 -33.81 4.39 27.61
C PHE A 24 -32.44 3.94 27.08
N THR A 25 -32.21 2.63 26.95
CA THR A 25 -30.95 2.10 26.38
C THR A 25 -30.76 2.50 24.92
N LEU A 26 -31.84 2.54 24.13
CA LEU A 26 -31.78 2.96 22.74
C LEU A 26 -31.46 4.46 22.63
N ILE A 27 -32.10 5.30 23.46
CA ILE A 27 -31.85 6.74 23.49
C ILE A 27 -30.42 7.04 23.93
N ALA A 28 -29.93 6.40 25.00
CA ALA A 28 -28.56 6.58 25.48
C ALA A 28 -27.53 6.19 24.42
N ARG A 29 -27.78 5.09 23.69
CA ARG A 29 -26.92 4.66 22.57
C ARG A 29 -26.90 5.68 21.44
N LEU A 30 -28.08 6.12 20.97
CA LEU A 30 -28.18 7.10 19.89
C LEU A 30 -27.54 8.44 20.26
N PHE A 31 -27.70 8.89 21.50
CA PHE A 31 -27.07 10.11 22.01
C PHE A 31 -25.55 9.98 22.05
N CYS A 32 -25.02 8.87 22.57
CA CYS A 32 -23.58 8.61 22.57
C CYS A 32 -22.99 8.54 21.16
N ASP A 33 -23.65 7.81 20.24
CA ASP A 33 -23.20 7.71 18.86
C ASP A 33 -23.19 9.10 18.20
N GLY A 34 -24.22 9.92 18.42
CA GLY A 34 -24.28 11.31 17.94
C GLY A 34 -23.21 12.22 18.54
N PHE A 35 -22.98 12.16 19.86
CA PHE A 35 -21.98 12.96 20.56
C PHE A 35 -20.55 12.59 20.15
N ILE A 36 -20.24 11.30 20.03
CA ILE A 36 -18.93 10.83 19.55
C ILE A 36 -18.69 11.32 18.13
N ASN A 37 -19.68 11.19 17.24
CA ASN A 37 -19.58 11.68 15.86
C ASN A 37 -19.33 13.21 15.83
N TYR A 38 -20.03 13.99 16.66
CA TYR A 38 -19.83 15.43 16.76
C TYR A 38 -18.40 15.81 17.23
N VAL A 39 -17.93 15.20 18.32
CA VAL A 39 -16.58 15.45 18.84
C VAL A 39 -15.52 15.02 17.83
N MET A 40 -15.70 13.87 17.16
CA MET A 40 -14.80 13.43 16.11
C MET A 40 -14.77 14.40 14.93
N GLU A 41 -15.92 14.84 14.42
CA GLU A 41 -15.98 15.80 13.31
C GLU A 41 -15.31 17.14 13.68
N ASP A 42 -15.53 17.66 14.89
CA ASP A 42 -14.90 18.89 15.37
C ASP A 42 -13.37 18.75 15.47
N GLN A 43 -12.88 17.65 16.05
CA GLN A 43 -11.45 17.38 16.16
C GLN A 43 -10.79 17.14 14.79
N ILE A 44 -11.48 16.50 13.85
CA ILE A 44 -11.01 16.29 12.48
C ILE A 44 -10.91 17.64 11.76
N ARG A 45 -11.95 18.47 11.81
CA ARG A 45 -11.97 19.80 11.15
C ARG A 45 -10.85 20.72 11.65
N LYS A 46 -10.53 20.68 12.95
CA LYS A 46 -9.45 21.51 13.54
C LYS A 46 -8.06 21.01 13.18
N ASN A 47 -7.88 19.69 13.02
CA ASN A 47 -6.56 19.09 12.87
C ASN A 47 -6.19 18.70 11.42
N MET A 48 -7.14 18.65 10.48
CA MET A 48 -6.91 18.22 9.08
C MET A 48 -6.64 19.35 8.08
N VAL A 49 -6.74 20.63 8.48
CA VAL A 49 -6.42 21.75 7.58
C VAL A 49 -4.93 21.70 7.22
N LEU A 50 -4.58 21.83 5.93
CA LEU A 50 -3.19 21.99 5.50
C LEU A 50 -2.72 23.42 5.80
N LYS A 51 -2.51 23.71 7.08
CA LYS A 51 -2.01 25.00 7.57
C LYS A 51 -0.77 24.81 8.43
N ASN A 52 0.18 25.72 8.27
CA ASN A 52 1.39 25.74 9.08
C ASN A 52 1.05 25.72 10.58
N GLY A 53 1.67 24.80 11.33
CA GLY A 53 1.41 24.54 12.75
C GLY A 53 0.45 23.38 13.07
N THR A 54 -0.26 22.82 12.08
CA THR A 54 -1.11 21.64 12.28
C THR A 54 -0.32 20.33 12.11
N GLN A 55 -0.72 19.27 12.82
CA GLN A 55 -0.10 17.94 12.66
C GLN A 55 -0.33 17.36 11.26
N ALA A 56 -1.51 17.58 10.68
CA ALA A 56 -1.80 17.12 9.31
C ALA A 56 -0.87 17.79 8.30
N PHE A 57 -0.61 19.09 8.42
CA PHE A 57 0.35 19.77 7.57
C PHE A 57 1.77 19.23 7.75
N GLN A 58 2.24 19.05 9.00
CA GLN A 58 3.58 18.50 9.25
C GLN A 58 3.77 17.12 8.62
N ASN A 59 2.81 16.22 8.82
CA ASN A 59 2.85 14.87 8.24
C ASN A 59 2.68 14.88 6.71
N TRP A 60 1.92 15.84 6.18
CA TRP A 60 1.74 16.01 4.73
C TRP A 60 3.01 16.52 4.06
N VAL A 61 3.72 17.49 4.68
CA VAL A 61 4.98 18.03 4.17
C VAL A 61 6.09 16.99 4.21
N LYS A 62 6.30 16.39 5.38
CA LYS A 62 7.36 15.42 5.61
C LYS A 62 6.73 14.15 6.15
N PRO A 63 6.37 13.20 5.28
CA PRO A 63 6.03 11.85 5.68
C PRO A 63 7.11 11.34 6.61
N PRO A 64 6.75 10.79 7.76
CA PRO A 64 7.70 10.73 8.85
C PRO A 64 8.55 9.43 8.81
N VAL A 65 8.61 8.76 7.66
CA VAL A 65 9.39 7.53 7.46
C VAL A 65 10.36 7.71 6.28
N PRO A 66 11.68 7.77 6.53
CA PRO A 66 12.66 7.60 5.45
C PRO A 66 12.67 6.13 5.01
N VAL A 67 12.81 5.89 3.71
CA VAL A 67 12.98 4.54 3.17
C VAL A 67 14.48 4.27 3.02
N ALA A 68 14.99 3.21 3.63
CA ALA A 68 16.39 2.83 3.50
C ALA A 68 16.57 1.90 2.29
N PHE A 69 17.37 2.35 1.32
CA PHE A 69 17.77 1.56 0.16
C PHE A 69 19.16 1.00 0.42
N LYS A 70 19.24 -0.32 0.62
CA LYS A 70 20.52 -1.01 0.80
C LYS A 70 20.90 -1.72 -0.49
N ILE A 71 22.10 -1.45 -0.99
CA ILE A 71 22.61 -2.02 -2.23
C ILE A 71 23.74 -2.99 -1.89
N TYR A 72 23.71 -4.15 -2.52
CA TYR A 72 24.73 -5.19 -2.40
C TYR A 72 25.22 -5.53 -3.80
N VAL A 73 26.51 -5.39 -4.07
CA VAL A 73 27.11 -5.63 -5.38
C VAL A 73 27.86 -6.97 -5.39
N PHE A 74 27.89 -7.63 -6.54
CA PHE A 74 28.63 -8.87 -6.74
C PHE A 74 29.95 -8.57 -7.47
N ASP A 75 31.06 -8.72 -6.76
CA ASP A 75 32.42 -8.50 -7.27
C ASP A 75 32.96 -9.79 -7.92
N VAL A 76 33.23 -9.75 -9.22
CA VAL A 76 33.76 -10.88 -9.99
C VAL A 76 35.25 -11.05 -9.70
N ILE A 77 35.63 -12.18 -9.10
CA ILE A 77 37.01 -12.41 -8.63
C ILE A 77 37.92 -13.09 -9.66
N ASN A 78 37.35 -13.72 -10.69
CA ASN A 78 38.10 -14.44 -11.72
C ASN A 78 37.82 -13.99 -13.17
N PRO A 79 37.77 -12.68 -13.48
CA PRO A 79 37.41 -12.19 -14.82
C PRO A 79 38.36 -12.69 -15.91
N ARG A 80 39.65 -12.87 -15.60
CA ARG A 80 40.65 -13.37 -16.56
C ARG A 80 40.40 -14.82 -16.95
N GLU A 81 40.08 -15.68 -15.98
CA GLU A 81 39.76 -17.10 -16.23
C GLU A 81 38.46 -17.26 -17.02
N ILE A 82 37.48 -16.37 -16.80
CA ILE A 82 36.22 -16.39 -17.56
C ILE A 82 36.49 -16.12 -19.05
N VAL A 83 37.32 -15.12 -19.37
CA VAL A 83 37.63 -14.73 -20.76
C VAL A 83 38.67 -15.65 -21.41
N ALA A 84 39.64 -16.17 -20.66
CA ALA A 84 40.70 -17.02 -21.20
C ALA A 84 40.27 -18.48 -21.34
N ASP A 85 39.63 -19.04 -20.30
CA ASP A 85 39.42 -20.48 -20.14
C ASP A 85 37.94 -20.88 -20.09
N SER A 86 37.03 -19.95 -20.39
CA SER A 86 35.57 -20.15 -20.25
C SER A 86 35.19 -20.63 -18.83
N ALA A 87 35.93 -20.19 -17.82
CA ALA A 87 35.75 -20.64 -16.44
C ALA A 87 34.39 -20.21 -15.85
N ILE A 88 33.99 -20.90 -14.78
CA ILE A 88 32.79 -20.55 -14.00
C ILE A 88 33.00 -19.19 -13.33
N PRO A 89 32.14 -18.17 -13.57
CA PRO A 89 32.21 -16.92 -12.84
C PRO A 89 32.11 -17.18 -11.34
N ALA A 90 33.05 -16.61 -10.60
CA ALA A 90 33.04 -16.60 -9.15
C ALA A 90 32.86 -15.15 -8.69
N VAL A 91 31.94 -14.95 -7.75
CA VAL A 91 31.65 -13.63 -7.21
C VAL A 91 31.73 -13.61 -5.69
N ILE A 92 32.03 -12.45 -5.13
CA ILE A 92 31.92 -12.14 -3.70
C ILE A 92 30.93 -11.00 -3.54
N GLU A 93 29.98 -11.14 -2.63
CA GLU A 93 29.06 -10.07 -2.27
C GLU A 93 29.79 -8.98 -1.46
N LYS A 94 29.56 -7.71 -1.82
CA LYS A 94 29.97 -6.53 -1.06
C LYS A 94 28.74 -5.68 -0.74
N GLY A 95 28.50 -5.40 0.54
CA GLY A 95 27.42 -4.53 0.99
C GLY A 95 27.09 -4.71 2.47
N PRO A 96 26.09 -3.98 2.99
CA PRO A 96 25.27 -3.01 2.26
C PRO A 96 25.97 -1.66 2.03
N TYR A 97 25.60 -0.99 0.94
CA TYR A 97 25.76 0.46 0.75
C TYR A 97 24.38 1.10 0.89
N VAL A 98 24.21 1.93 1.91
CA VAL A 98 22.91 2.39 2.40
C VAL A 98 22.65 3.82 1.94
N TYR A 99 21.49 4.04 1.32
CA TYR A 99 20.97 5.36 0.95
C TYR A 99 19.62 5.58 1.63
N ASN A 100 19.50 6.66 2.39
CA ASN A 100 18.23 7.08 2.99
C ASN A 100 17.48 7.97 2.00
N MET A 101 16.28 7.54 1.60
CA MET A 101 15.39 8.33 0.76
C MET A 101 14.46 9.19 1.61
N TYR A 102 14.55 10.50 1.41
CA TYR A 102 13.69 11.50 2.03
C TYR A 102 12.67 11.99 1.01
N LEU A 103 11.39 11.88 1.37
CA LEU A 103 10.27 12.48 0.65
C LEU A 103 9.87 13.72 1.43
N GLU A 104 10.15 14.91 0.91
CA GLU A 104 9.78 16.17 1.55
C GLU A 104 9.14 17.07 0.50
N LYS A 105 7.93 17.55 0.77
CA LYS A 105 7.27 18.52 -0.10
C LYS A 105 8.00 19.85 0.02
N LYS A 106 8.49 20.36 -1.11
CA LYS A 106 9.21 21.62 -1.23
C LYS A 106 8.39 22.63 -2.03
N ASP A 107 8.86 23.88 -1.97
CA ASP A 107 8.32 25.02 -2.70
C ASP A 107 6.82 25.25 -2.42
N ILE A 108 6.41 25.00 -1.18
CA ILE A 108 5.00 25.08 -0.78
C ILE A 108 4.54 26.53 -0.82
N LYS A 109 3.58 26.82 -1.70
CA LYS A 109 2.99 28.16 -1.84
C LYS A 109 1.48 28.08 -1.70
N PHE A 110 0.94 28.85 -0.76
CA PHE A 110 -0.50 29.01 -0.61
C PHE A 110 -0.99 30.16 -1.47
N HIS A 111 -2.16 29.96 -2.08
CA HIS A 111 -2.79 30.92 -2.97
C HIS A 111 -4.15 31.39 -2.44
N GLU A 112 -4.58 32.58 -2.85
CA GLU A 112 -5.86 33.19 -2.44
C GLU A 112 -7.08 32.35 -2.86
N ASN A 113 -6.94 31.51 -3.88
CA ASN A 113 -7.98 30.56 -4.32
C ASN A 113 -8.08 29.29 -3.45
N ASN A 114 -7.50 29.30 -2.23
CA ASN A 114 -7.46 28.18 -1.28
C ASN A 114 -6.69 26.95 -1.76
N THR A 115 -5.76 27.11 -2.70
CA THR A 115 -4.87 26.04 -3.15
C THR A 115 -3.48 26.14 -2.54
N ALA A 116 -2.77 25.02 -2.50
CA ALA A 116 -1.38 24.88 -2.13
C ALA A 116 -0.62 24.21 -3.28
N GLU A 117 0.36 24.91 -3.80
CA GLU A 117 1.30 24.40 -4.80
C GLU A 117 2.51 23.76 -4.11
N TYR A 118 3.00 22.62 -4.59
CA TYR A 118 4.20 21.96 -4.08
C TYR A 118 4.87 21.04 -5.11
N ARG A 119 6.15 20.73 -4.87
CA ARG A 119 6.92 19.65 -5.51
C ARG A 119 7.31 18.62 -4.46
N GLN A 120 7.46 17.36 -4.83
CA GLN A 120 7.88 16.32 -3.89
C GLN A 120 9.10 15.56 -4.41
N PRO A 121 10.30 16.15 -4.32
CA PRO A 121 11.52 15.50 -4.78
C PRO A 121 11.87 14.28 -3.93
N GLN A 122 12.33 13.22 -4.59
CA GLN A 122 12.92 12.05 -3.96
C GLN A 122 14.41 12.30 -3.74
N LYS A 123 14.80 12.64 -2.50
CA LYS A 123 16.20 12.93 -2.17
C LYS A 123 16.85 11.70 -1.56
N PHE A 124 17.91 11.19 -2.19
CA PHE A 124 18.70 10.07 -1.68
C PHE A 124 19.99 10.59 -1.05
N VAL A 125 20.28 10.15 0.17
CA VAL A 125 21.48 10.54 0.91
C VAL A 125 22.23 9.28 1.36
N PHE A 126 23.50 9.18 0.98
CA PHE A 126 24.35 8.07 1.41
C PHE A 126 24.59 8.11 2.92
N ASP A 127 24.41 6.96 3.58
CA ASP A 127 24.63 6.77 5.00
C ASP A 127 25.93 5.98 5.21
N ARG A 128 27.03 6.70 5.49
CA ARG A 128 28.34 6.08 5.65
C ARG A 128 28.41 5.16 6.87
N GLU A 129 27.70 5.46 7.94
CA GLU A 129 27.75 4.71 9.20
C GLU A 129 26.99 3.38 9.08
N ALA A 130 25.86 3.38 8.38
CA ALA A 130 25.11 2.16 8.09
C ALA A 130 25.71 1.31 6.96
N SER A 131 26.72 1.81 6.25
CA SER A 131 27.35 1.14 5.10
C SER A 131 28.67 0.43 5.44
N VAL A 132 28.96 -0.67 4.73
CA VAL A 132 30.24 -1.41 4.90
C VAL A 132 31.46 -0.57 4.51
N GLY A 133 31.32 0.28 3.49
CA GLY A 133 32.38 1.09 2.90
C GLY A 133 31.85 2.41 2.35
N PRO A 134 32.70 3.30 1.78
CA PRO A 134 32.24 4.46 1.03
C PRO A 134 31.56 4.06 -0.28
N GLU A 135 30.68 4.91 -0.82
CA GLU A 135 30.04 4.68 -2.12
C GLU A 135 31.03 4.65 -3.32
N ASN A 136 32.24 5.16 -3.12
CA ASN A 136 33.34 5.10 -4.08
C ASN A 136 34.06 3.75 -4.11
N ASP A 137 33.71 2.80 -3.22
CA ASP A 137 34.27 1.45 -3.28
C ASP A 137 34.00 0.80 -4.63
N THR A 138 35.02 0.12 -5.15
CA THR A 138 34.98 -0.45 -6.48
C THR A 138 34.74 -1.96 -6.46
N PHE A 139 34.13 -2.43 -7.54
CA PHE A 139 33.94 -3.83 -7.83
C PHE A 139 34.07 -4.06 -9.33
N THR A 140 34.53 -5.24 -9.70
CA THR A 140 34.62 -5.71 -11.07
C THR A 140 33.35 -6.46 -11.42
N ASN A 141 32.70 -6.10 -12.52
CA ASN A 141 31.58 -6.87 -13.07
C ASN A 141 31.63 -6.81 -14.60
N ILE A 142 30.66 -7.44 -15.28
CA ILE A 142 30.58 -7.42 -16.73
C ILE A 142 30.46 -5.97 -17.22
N ASN A 143 31.12 -5.65 -18.32
CA ASN A 143 30.94 -4.38 -19.02
C ASN A 143 29.54 -4.37 -19.65
N ILE A 144 28.58 -3.82 -18.91
CA ILE A 144 27.15 -3.84 -19.27
C ILE A 144 26.94 -3.10 -20.60
N MET A 145 27.59 -1.97 -20.83
CA MET A 145 27.39 -1.20 -22.07
C MET A 145 27.96 -1.93 -23.29
N PHE A 146 29.15 -2.51 -23.17
CA PHE A 146 29.69 -3.36 -24.24
C PHE A 146 28.75 -4.55 -24.49
N LEU A 147 28.28 -5.24 -23.44
CA LEU A 147 27.32 -6.35 -23.57
C LEU A 147 26.03 -5.91 -24.31
N ILE A 148 25.48 -4.74 -24.00
CA ILE A 148 24.30 -4.20 -24.68
C ILE A 148 24.59 -3.95 -26.16
N VAL A 149 25.69 -3.27 -26.49
CA VAL A 149 26.05 -2.97 -27.89
C VAL A 149 26.24 -4.26 -28.68
N ALA A 150 26.96 -5.24 -28.11
CA ALA A 150 27.15 -6.55 -28.72
C ALA A 150 25.81 -7.26 -28.98
N THR A 151 24.92 -7.26 -27.99
CA THR A 151 23.56 -7.83 -28.11
C THR A 151 22.74 -7.14 -29.19
N MET A 152 22.79 -5.81 -29.29
CA MET A 152 22.03 -5.05 -30.28
C MET A 152 22.48 -5.31 -31.72
N ILE A 153 23.78 -5.56 -31.94
CA ILE A 153 24.33 -5.75 -33.28
C ILE A 153 24.61 -7.21 -33.65
N GLN A 154 24.32 -8.18 -32.78
CA GLN A 154 24.60 -9.60 -33.00
C GLN A 154 23.97 -10.18 -34.28
N HIS A 155 22.89 -9.58 -34.77
CA HIS A 155 22.20 -9.98 -36.00
C HIS A 155 22.57 -9.12 -37.22
N GLN A 156 23.49 -8.17 -37.08
CA GLN A 156 24.03 -7.38 -38.20
C GLN A 156 25.10 -8.17 -38.96
N PRO A 157 25.44 -7.80 -40.21
CA PRO A 157 26.50 -8.48 -40.96
C PRO A 157 27.82 -8.51 -40.20
N ALA A 158 28.59 -9.59 -40.32
CA ALA A 158 29.86 -9.81 -39.62
C ALA A 158 30.84 -8.63 -39.75
N ILE A 159 30.86 -7.95 -40.91
CA ILE A 159 31.69 -6.77 -41.15
C ILE A 159 31.37 -5.65 -40.16
N ALA A 160 30.09 -5.39 -39.89
CA ALA A 160 29.67 -4.37 -38.94
C ALA A 160 30.06 -4.76 -37.50
N GLN A 161 29.86 -6.03 -37.13
CA GLN A 161 30.24 -6.53 -35.81
C GLN A 161 31.75 -6.44 -35.57
N ASN A 162 32.56 -6.91 -36.53
CA ASN A 162 34.03 -6.84 -36.45
C ASN A 162 34.55 -5.39 -36.42
N ALA A 163 33.88 -4.46 -37.12
CA ALA A 163 34.26 -3.05 -37.09
C ALA A 163 34.05 -2.43 -35.70
N VAL A 164 32.93 -2.76 -35.05
CA VAL A 164 32.66 -2.32 -33.66
C VAL A 164 33.60 -3.01 -32.66
N ASP A 165 33.88 -4.31 -32.82
CA ASP A 165 34.86 -5.00 -31.98
C ASP A 165 36.27 -4.40 -32.10
N LEU A 166 36.70 -4.01 -33.31
CA LEU A 166 37.99 -3.36 -33.52
C LEU A 166 38.06 -1.99 -32.82
N LEU A 167 36.97 -1.24 -32.81
CA LEU A 167 36.88 0.04 -32.11
C LEU A 167 37.06 -0.14 -30.60
N PHE A 168 36.33 -1.09 -29.99
CA PHE A 168 36.44 -1.36 -28.55
C PHE A 168 37.79 -1.95 -28.16
N GLU A 169 38.40 -2.78 -29.01
CA GLU A 169 39.76 -3.27 -28.75
C GLU A 169 40.81 -2.16 -28.79
N ALA A 170 40.70 -1.21 -29.74
CA ALA A 170 41.62 -0.08 -29.83
C ALA A 170 41.61 0.77 -28.55
N GLN A 171 40.46 0.87 -27.88
CA GLN A 171 40.29 1.57 -26.60
C GLN A 171 40.59 0.70 -25.37
N LYS A 172 40.97 -0.57 -25.56
CA LYS A 172 41.22 -1.55 -24.50
C LYS A 172 39.99 -1.84 -23.62
N ASP A 173 38.80 -1.70 -24.17
CA ASP A 173 37.57 -2.09 -23.48
C ASP A 173 37.45 -3.61 -23.44
N GLY A 174 37.37 -4.16 -22.22
CA GLY A 174 37.23 -5.59 -21.97
C GLY A 174 35.79 -5.99 -21.65
N ALA A 175 35.55 -7.31 -21.62
CA ALA A 175 34.26 -7.87 -21.21
C ALA A 175 33.94 -7.60 -19.73
N PHE A 176 34.94 -7.29 -18.91
CA PHE A 176 34.78 -6.93 -17.50
C PHE A 176 35.38 -5.54 -17.24
N VAL A 177 34.71 -4.77 -16.41
CA VAL A 177 35.12 -3.41 -16.04
C VAL A 177 35.01 -3.23 -14.54
N THR A 178 35.90 -2.41 -13.97
CA THR A 178 35.87 -2.05 -12.55
C THR A 178 35.29 -0.65 -12.41
N ARG A 179 34.23 -0.52 -11.63
CA ARG A 179 33.52 0.74 -11.38
C ARG A 179 33.16 0.87 -9.91
N SER A 180 32.90 2.11 -9.48
CA SER A 180 32.41 2.35 -8.12
C SER A 180 30.93 2.01 -7.99
N VAL A 181 30.48 1.73 -6.76
CA VAL A 181 29.05 1.54 -6.46
C VAL A 181 28.24 2.79 -6.84
N LYS A 182 28.78 3.97 -6.53
CA LYS A 182 28.19 5.26 -6.89
C LYS A 182 27.96 5.37 -8.39
N ASP A 183 28.97 5.08 -9.20
CA ASP A 183 28.90 5.20 -10.67
C ASP A 183 27.83 4.28 -11.25
N ILE A 184 27.86 2.99 -10.90
CA ILE A 184 26.89 2.00 -11.41
C ILE A 184 25.47 2.33 -10.99
N TRP A 185 25.28 2.89 -9.79
CA TRP A 185 23.97 3.21 -9.28
C TRP A 185 23.42 4.54 -9.83
N TRP A 186 24.17 5.63 -9.70
CA TRP A 186 23.71 6.99 -9.99
C TRP A 186 23.99 7.47 -11.42
N GLY A 187 24.93 6.85 -12.12
CA GLY A 187 25.34 7.30 -13.45
C GLY A 187 26.84 7.52 -13.56
N TYR A 188 27.40 7.13 -14.70
CA TYR A 188 28.72 7.55 -15.16
C TYR A 188 28.72 7.70 -16.68
N ASN A 189 29.61 8.55 -17.20
CA ASN A 189 29.90 8.62 -18.63
C ASN A 189 30.60 7.34 -19.07
N ASP A 190 29.97 6.58 -19.94
CA ASP A 190 30.49 5.29 -20.37
C ASP A 190 31.30 5.44 -21.66
N PRO A 191 32.58 5.02 -21.67
CA PRO A 191 33.44 5.13 -22.85
C PRO A 191 32.87 4.42 -24.10
N VAL A 192 32.20 3.28 -23.91
CA VAL A 192 31.59 2.51 -25.01
C VAL A 192 30.48 3.33 -25.67
N LEU A 193 29.68 4.03 -24.86
CA LEU A 193 28.59 4.86 -25.37
C LEU A 193 29.09 6.13 -26.08
N GLU A 194 30.14 6.76 -25.57
CA GLU A 194 30.79 7.90 -26.22
C GLU A 194 31.30 7.53 -27.62
N GLU A 195 31.94 6.36 -27.74
CA GLU A 195 32.47 5.85 -29.01
C GLU A 195 31.36 5.51 -30.01
N VAL A 196 30.27 4.90 -29.54
CA VAL A 196 29.10 4.61 -30.37
C VAL A 196 28.43 5.92 -30.81
N ALA A 197 28.35 6.92 -29.93
CA ALA A 197 27.81 8.23 -30.28
C ALA A 197 28.67 8.92 -31.37
N GLU A 198 30.01 8.87 -31.25
CA GLU A 198 30.91 9.41 -32.26
C GLU A 198 30.77 8.66 -33.60
N LEU A 199 30.65 7.33 -33.58
CA LEU A 199 30.43 6.53 -34.79
C LEU A 199 29.10 6.86 -35.47
N VAL A 200 28.02 6.96 -34.70
CA VAL A 200 26.68 7.35 -35.20
C VAL A 200 26.73 8.74 -35.83
N HIS A 201 27.44 9.68 -35.20
CA HIS A 201 27.65 11.01 -35.74
C HIS A 201 28.45 11.00 -37.05
N ARG A 202 29.58 10.30 -37.10
CA ARG A 202 30.42 10.16 -38.31
C ARG A 202 29.66 9.53 -39.47
N LEU A 203 28.78 8.57 -39.18
CA LEU A 203 27.94 7.89 -40.17
C LEU A 203 26.66 8.65 -40.53
N HIS A 204 26.44 9.86 -39.99
CA HIS A 204 25.27 10.70 -40.24
C HIS A 204 23.94 9.98 -39.97
N LEU A 205 23.92 9.09 -38.97
CA LEU A 205 22.72 8.37 -38.57
C LEU A 205 21.87 9.26 -37.66
N ASN A 206 20.58 9.42 -37.99
CA ASN A 206 19.64 10.24 -37.21
C ASN A 206 19.16 9.50 -35.94
N LYS A 207 20.09 9.15 -35.06
CA LYS A 207 19.84 8.49 -33.77
C LYS A 207 20.60 9.21 -32.67
N THR A 208 19.94 9.45 -31.53
CA THR A 208 20.58 9.94 -30.32
C THR A 208 21.02 8.75 -29.46
N VAL A 209 22.27 8.79 -29.01
CA VAL A 209 22.86 7.78 -28.12
C VAL A 209 23.06 8.45 -26.76
N PRO A 210 22.48 7.93 -25.67
CA PRO A 210 22.81 8.43 -24.33
C PRO A 210 24.26 8.09 -24.02
N CYS A 211 25.01 9.02 -23.41
CA CYS A 211 26.42 8.78 -23.05
C CYS A 211 26.60 8.32 -21.59
N GLU A 212 25.54 8.43 -20.77
CA GLU A 212 25.58 8.03 -19.36
C GLU A 212 24.81 6.73 -19.13
N PHE A 213 25.31 5.94 -18.18
CA PHE A 213 24.62 4.75 -17.69
C PHE A 213 24.62 4.69 -16.16
N GLY A 214 23.45 4.41 -15.60
CA GLY A 214 23.27 4.04 -14.20
C GLY A 214 21.90 3.42 -13.96
N PHE A 215 21.78 2.49 -13.00
CA PHE A 215 20.50 1.83 -12.72
C PHE A 215 19.42 2.77 -12.18
N TYR A 216 19.83 3.85 -11.52
CA TYR A 216 18.97 4.86 -10.89
C TYR A 216 19.35 6.29 -11.33
N MET A 217 19.95 6.44 -12.53
CA MET A 217 20.27 7.76 -13.10
C MET A 217 19.02 8.63 -13.19
N ASP A 218 19.20 9.95 -13.06
CA ASP A 218 18.13 10.96 -13.12
C ASP A 218 16.99 10.77 -12.11
N ARG A 219 17.18 9.99 -11.04
CA ARG A 219 16.16 9.83 -9.97
C ARG A 219 16.43 10.70 -8.75
N ASN A 220 17.68 11.12 -8.54
CA ASN A 220 18.02 11.86 -7.33
C ASN A 220 17.57 13.32 -7.43
N ASN A 221 16.80 13.78 -6.45
CA ASN A 221 16.15 15.09 -6.39
C ASN A 221 15.16 15.37 -7.53
N THR A 222 14.63 14.34 -8.19
CA THR A 222 13.51 14.50 -9.14
C THR A 222 12.17 14.31 -8.45
N ASP A 223 11.12 14.91 -9.02
CA ASP A 223 9.74 14.84 -8.55
C ASP A 223 8.80 14.41 -9.68
N ASP A 224 7.55 14.09 -9.32
CA ASP A 224 6.50 13.71 -10.27
C ASP A 224 5.76 14.94 -10.88
N GLY A 225 6.39 16.12 -10.85
CA GLY A 225 5.85 17.37 -11.32
C GLY A 225 5.36 18.32 -10.22
N LEU A 226 4.88 19.48 -10.66
CA LEU A 226 4.32 20.54 -9.83
C LEU A 226 2.83 20.26 -9.57
N PHE A 227 2.49 19.97 -8.31
CA PHE A 227 1.10 19.75 -7.90
C PHE A 227 0.53 21.04 -7.33
N ASN A 228 -0.67 21.42 -7.76
CA ASN A 228 -1.48 22.45 -7.13
C ASN A 228 -2.76 21.80 -6.64
N VAL A 229 -2.96 21.77 -5.32
CA VAL A 229 -4.06 21.04 -4.67
C VAL A 229 -4.88 21.94 -3.75
N TYR A 230 -6.15 21.63 -3.55
CA TYR A 230 -6.97 22.38 -2.58
C TYR A 230 -6.53 22.09 -1.13
N SER A 231 -6.35 23.16 -0.36
CA SER A 231 -5.75 23.12 0.99
C SER A 231 -6.77 22.97 2.13
N GLY A 232 -8.05 23.25 1.86
CA GLY A 232 -9.12 23.30 2.87
C GLY A 232 -9.05 24.51 3.82
N LEU A 233 -8.26 25.55 3.50
CA LEU A 233 -8.13 26.76 4.32
C LEU A 233 -9.43 27.54 4.52
N ASN A 234 -10.35 27.44 3.55
CA ASN A 234 -11.70 28.02 3.62
C ASN A 234 -12.66 27.26 4.54
N GLY A 235 -12.22 26.17 5.18
CA GLY A 235 -13.06 25.30 6.01
C GLY A 235 -13.92 24.32 5.22
N ASP A 236 -13.80 24.32 3.89
CA ASP A 236 -14.38 23.30 3.02
C ASP A 236 -13.36 22.19 2.77
N PHE A 237 -13.68 20.99 3.27
CA PHE A 237 -12.85 19.81 3.13
C PHE A 237 -13.33 18.88 2.01
N SER A 238 -14.43 19.23 1.34
CA SER A 238 -15.03 18.40 0.28
C SER A 238 -14.17 18.28 -0.97
N GLN A 239 -13.17 19.15 -1.11
CA GLN A 239 -12.15 19.11 -2.16
C GLN A 239 -10.73 18.94 -1.61
N LEU A 240 -10.57 18.70 -0.30
CA LEU A 240 -9.25 18.65 0.33
C LEU A 240 -8.32 17.68 -0.42
N THR A 241 -7.14 18.17 -0.82
CA THR A 241 -6.12 17.46 -1.62
C THR A 241 -6.51 17.06 -3.05
N GLU A 242 -7.68 17.45 -3.55
CA GLU A 242 -7.96 17.35 -4.99
C GLU A 242 -7.00 18.22 -5.77
N ILE A 243 -6.58 17.72 -6.94
CA ILE A 243 -5.65 18.39 -7.83
C ILE A 243 -6.41 19.42 -8.66
N ASP A 244 -6.08 20.70 -8.44
CA ASP A 244 -6.56 21.80 -9.28
C ASP A 244 -5.79 21.82 -10.60
N ARG A 245 -4.46 21.67 -10.53
CA ARG A 245 -3.53 21.62 -11.67
C ARG A 245 -2.36 20.69 -11.40
N TRP A 246 -1.87 20.05 -12.45
CA TRP A 246 -0.59 19.36 -12.46
C TRP A 246 0.27 19.96 -13.57
N ASN A 247 1.49 20.40 -13.26
CA ASN A 247 2.37 21.12 -14.21
C ASN A 247 1.67 22.32 -14.90
N GLY A 248 0.81 23.03 -14.16
CA GLY A 248 0.06 24.19 -14.64
C GLY A 248 -1.16 23.88 -15.51
N ILE A 249 -1.33 22.63 -15.95
CA ILE A 249 -2.46 22.18 -16.79
C ILE A 249 -3.56 21.55 -15.93
N ARG A 250 -4.80 21.71 -16.40
CA ARG A 250 -6.02 21.09 -15.80
C ARG A 250 -6.49 19.85 -16.55
N LYS A 251 -5.91 19.62 -17.72
CA LYS A 251 -6.29 18.58 -18.67
C LYS A 251 -5.05 18.22 -19.49
N LEU A 252 -4.83 16.93 -19.68
CA LEU A 252 -3.77 16.38 -20.53
C LEU A 252 -4.08 16.58 -22.01
N SER A 253 -3.13 16.24 -22.87
CA SER A 253 -3.29 16.25 -24.33
C SER A 253 -2.73 14.99 -24.98
N VAL A 254 -2.57 13.93 -24.21
CA VAL A 254 -1.90 12.68 -24.63
C VAL A 254 -2.90 11.62 -25.11
N TRP A 255 -4.16 11.72 -24.69
CA TRP A 255 -5.22 10.78 -25.04
C TRP A 255 -6.14 11.35 -26.12
N ASN A 256 -6.93 10.48 -26.76
CA ASN A 256 -7.75 10.85 -27.92
C ASN A 256 -9.11 11.45 -27.56
N SER A 257 -9.48 11.49 -26.26
CA SER A 257 -10.75 12.07 -25.84
C SER A 257 -10.60 13.10 -24.72
N ASP A 258 -11.58 14.00 -24.66
CA ASP A 258 -11.71 14.97 -23.59
C ASP A 258 -11.86 14.31 -22.23
N TYR A 259 -12.58 13.18 -22.17
CA TYR A 259 -12.76 12.38 -20.96
C TYR A 259 -11.43 11.82 -20.46
N ALA A 260 -10.70 11.17 -21.34
CA ALA A 260 -9.45 10.49 -21.00
C ALA A 260 -8.36 11.45 -20.52
N ASN A 261 -8.40 12.69 -21.00
CA ASN A 261 -7.43 13.72 -20.65
C ASN A 261 -7.74 14.47 -19.34
N ARG A 262 -8.86 14.22 -18.65
CA ARG A 262 -9.19 14.97 -17.42
C ARG A 262 -8.24 14.59 -16.27
N ILE A 263 -7.80 15.58 -15.52
CA ILE A 263 -7.03 15.42 -14.28
C ILE A 263 -8.03 15.62 -13.13
N GLU A 264 -8.40 14.53 -12.46
CA GLU A 264 -9.46 14.49 -11.46
C GLU A 264 -9.01 13.73 -10.21
N GLY A 265 -9.48 14.20 -9.05
CA GLY A 265 -9.20 13.55 -7.77
C GLY A 265 -7.87 13.99 -7.15
N SER A 266 -7.44 13.23 -6.15
CA SER A 266 -6.21 13.51 -5.40
C SER A 266 -5.02 12.69 -5.92
N SER A 267 -3.85 12.83 -5.30
CA SER A 267 -2.71 11.94 -5.53
C SER A 267 -2.86 10.55 -4.89
N GLY A 268 -4.02 10.24 -4.28
CA GLY A 268 -4.30 8.97 -3.60
C GLY A 268 -3.76 8.87 -2.17
N SER A 269 -2.85 9.76 -1.75
CA SER A 269 -2.30 9.79 -0.39
C SER A 269 -3.29 10.29 0.67
N MET A 270 -4.19 11.19 0.28
CA MET A 270 -5.28 11.74 1.10
C MET A 270 -6.50 11.93 0.21
N GLN A 271 -7.71 11.81 0.77
CA GLN A 271 -8.96 11.99 0.03
C GLN A 271 -9.80 13.09 0.68
N PRO A 272 -10.69 13.73 -0.07
CA PRO A 272 -11.59 14.74 0.49
C PRO A 272 -12.47 14.20 1.62
N PHE A 273 -12.88 15.08 2.52
CA PHE A 273 -13.66 14.75 3.71
C PHE A 273 -14.92 15.61 3.80
N PRO A 274 -16.07 15.09 4.28
CA PRO A 274 -16.32 13.72 4.72
C PRO A 274 -16.60 12.76 3.56
N VAL A 275 -16.01 11.57 3.62
CA VAL A 275 -16.30 10.49 2.68
C VAL A 275 -17.60 9.79 3.09
N LYS A 276 -18.52 9.64 2.13
CA LYS A 276 -19.81 8.94 2.26
C LYS A 276 -19.86 7.78 1.26
N LYS A 277 -20.78 6.83 1.44
CA LYS A 277 -20.94 5.66 0.54
C LYS A 277 -21.14 6.03 -0.94
N HIS A 278 -21.72 7.20 -1.20
CA HIS A 278 -21.99 7.69 -2.55
C HIS A 278 -21.07 8.87 -2.93
N SER A 279 -19.95 9.04 -2.23
CA SER A 279 -18.94 10.03 -2.61
C SER A 279 -18.34 9.64 -3.95
N ASN A 280 -18.25 10.62 -4.86
CA ASN A 280 -17.49 10.50 -6.09
C ASN A 280 -16.03 10.81 -5.76
N LEU A 281 -15.18 9.79 -5.77
CA LEU A 281 -13.77 9.91 -5.43
C LEU A 281 -12.95 9.48 -6.63
N SER A 282 -11.82 10.12 -6.86
CA SER A 282 -10.88 9.76 -7.92
C SER A 282 -9.44 9.94 -7.46
N ILE A 283 -8.52 9.33 -8.20
CA ILE A 283 -7.08 9.54 -8.06
C ILE A 283 -6.48 9.85 -9.42
N PHE A 284 -5.53 10.78 -9.47
CA PHE A 284 -4.69 11.01 -10.63
C PHE A 284 -3.31 10.41 -10.40
N ASP A 285 -2.89 9.54 -11.30
CA ASP A 285 -1.55 8.95 -11.28
C ASP A 285 -0.69 9.57 -12.38
N PRO A 286 0.39 10.32 -12.05
CA PRO A 286 1.25 10.98 -13.02
C PRO A 286 2.09 10.00 -13.85
N ASN A 287 2.30 8.77 -13.39
CA ASN A 287 3.00 7.74 -14.15
C ASN A 287 2.08 7.07 -15.17
N MET A 288 0.80 6.89 -14.82
CA MET A 288 -0.21 6.38 -15.76
C MET A 288 -0.76 7.46 -16.70
N LEU A 289 -0.49 8.73 -16.40
CA LEU A 289 -1.03 9.89 -17.09
C LEU A 289 -2.56 9.84 -17.20
N ARG A 290 -3.28 9.37 -16.18
CA ARG A 290 -4.75 9.35 -16.20
C ARG A 290 -5.35 9.40 -14.80
N SER A 291 -6.62 9.75 -14.76
CA SER A 291 -7.44 9.67 -13.55
C SER A 291 -8.18 8.32 -13.49
N LEU A 292 -8.33 7.79 -12.28
CA LEU A 292 -9.04 6.56 -11.97
C LEU A 292 -10.13 6.86 -10.93
N ASN A 293 -11.34 6.39 -11.19
CA ASN A 293 -12.48 6.55 -10.30
C ASN A 293 -12.39 5.54 -9.16
N LEU A 294 -12.95 5.89 -8.02
CA LEU A 294 -13.06 5.05 -6.84
C LEU A 294 -14.54 4.84 -6.53
N VAL A 295 -14.97 3.57 -6.57
CA VAL A 295 -16.35 3.18 -6.32
C VAL A 295 -16.45 2.46 -4.98
N TYR A 296 -17.46 2.84 -4.20
CA TYR A 296 -17.77 2.19 -2.93
C TYR A 296 -18.13 0.72 -3.16
N GLN A 297 -17.46 -0.17 -2.43
CA GLN A 297 -17.77 -1.59 -2.44
C GLN A 297 -18.63 -1.98 -1.25
N LYS A 298 -18.20 -1.65 -0.04
CA LYS A 298 -18.87 -2.08 1.20
C LYS A 298 -18.47 -1.29 2.42
N ALA A 299 -19.31 -1.33 3.44
CA ALA A 299 -18.98 -0.84 4.76
C ALA A 299 -17.95 -1.80 5.36
N SER A 300 -16.99 -1.23 6.08
CA SER A 300 -15.95 -1.97 6.77
C SER A 300 -15.78 -1.38 8.16
N SER A 301 -15.00 -2.04 9.00
CA SER A 301 -14.63 -1.54 10.32
C SER A 301 -13.15 -1.83 10.56
N VAL A 302 -12.44 -0.82 11.05
CA VAL A 302 -10.97 -0.78 11.21
C VAL A 302 -10.71 -0.49 12.67
N ALA A 303 -10.19 -1.47 13.39
CA ALA A 303 -9.88 -1.26 14.80
C ALA A 303 -11.07 -0.65 15.57
N GLY A 304 -12.30 -1.17 15.35
CA GLY A 304 -13.52 -0.64 16.00
C GLY A 304 -14.04 0.71 15.52
N VAL A 305 -13.41 1.32 14.51
CA VAL A 305 -13.83 2.54 13.79
C VAL A 305 -14.53 2.15 12.50
N ASP A 306 -15.71 2.69 12.26
CA ASP A 306 -16.43 2.43 11.01
C ASP A 306 -15.74 3.10 9.82
N SER A 307 -15.65 2.39 8.70
CA SER A 307 -14.98 2.86 7.49
C SER A 307 -15.71 2.42 6.23
N LEU A 308 -15.31 3.02 5.10
CA LEU A 308 -15.89 2.77 3.79
C LEU A 308 -14.80 2.26 2.86
N ARG A 309 -15.02 1.07 2.26
CA ARG A 309 -14.09 0.51 1.28
C ARG A 309 -14.43 1.02 -0.11
N PHE A 310 -13.46 1.67 -0.74
CA PHE A 310 -13.50 2.07 -2.15
C PHE A 310 -12.47 1.27 -2.95
N ALA A 311 -12.74 1.06 -4.24
CA ALA A 311 -11.80 0.43 -5.16
C ALA A 311 -11.98 1.02 -6.56
N VAL A 312 -10.94 0.95 -7.38
CA VAL A 312 -11.08 1.26 -8.80
C VAL A 312 -11.96 0.18 -9.45
N PRO A 313 -13.06 0.56 -10.13
CA PRO A 313 -13.93 -0.43 -10.75
C PRO A 313 -13.25 -1.04 -11.98
N PHE A 314 -13.53 -2.31 -12.27
CA PHE A 314 -13.00 -2.97 -13.48
C PHE A 314 -13.37 -2.23 -14.77
N SER A 315 -14.49 -1.50 -14.78
CA SER A 315 -14.91 -0.66 -15.90
C SER A 315 -13.88 0.39 -16.31
N ASP A 316 -13.06 0.91 -15.39
CA ASP A 316 -12.04 1.93 -15.72
C ASP A 316 -10.90 1.36 -16.57
N PHE A 317 -10.74 0.04 -16.59
CA PHE A 317 -9.77 -0.71 -17.39
C PHE A 317 -10.43 -1.55 -18.48
N ALA A 318 -11.76 -1.50 -18.63
CA ALA A 318 -12.47 -2.32 -19.60
C ALA A 318 -12.26 -1.80 -21.03
N SER A 319 -12.35 -2.68 -22.02
CA SER A 319 -12.30 -2.30 -23.43
C SER A 319 -13.45 -1.36 -23.79
N PRO A 320 -13.37 -0.61 -24.91
CA PRO A 320 -14.47 0.26 -25.32
C PRO A 320 -15.78 -0.47 -25.64
N LYS A 321 -15.72 -1.80 -25.85
CA LYS A 321 -16.91 -2.64 -26.01
C LYS A 321 -17.72 -2.70 -24.70
N ASP A 322 -17.04 -2.73 -23.57
CA ASP A 322 -17.65 -2.86 -22.24
C ASP A 322 -17.82 -1.48 -21.56
N ASN A 323 -16.90 -0.55 -21.80
CA ASN A 323 -16.98 0.84 -21.34
C ASN A 323 -16.60 1.81 -22.46
N PRO A 324 -17.57 2.37 -23.20
CA PRO A 324 -17.33 3.27 -24.34
C PRO A 324 -16.46 4.49 -24.03
N ASN A 325 -16.47 4.99 -22.79
CA ASN A 325 -15.64 6.12 -22.38
C ASN A 325 -14.13 5.81 -22.48
N ASN A 326 -13.75 4.54 -22.45
CA ASN A 326 -12.36 4.14 -22.54
C ASN A 326 -11.80 4.15 -23.97
N ALA A 327 -12.63 4.40 -25.00
CA ALA A 327 -12.17 4.55 -26.38
C ALA A 327 -11.07 5.61 -26.50
N GLY A 328 -11.15 6.68 -25.70
CA GLY A 328 -10.14 7.72 -25.71
C GLY A 328 -8.76 7.32 -25.16
N PHE A 329 -8.65 6.19 -24.46
CA PHE A 329 -7.36 5.67 -23.97
C PHE A 329 -6.70 4.69 -24.97
N CYS A 330 -7.31 4.46 -26.14
CA CYS A 330 -6.73 3.62 -27.18
C CYS A 330 -5.79 4.43 -28.08
N THR A 331 -4.48 4.30 -27.86
CA THR A 331 -3.44 5.03 -28.62
C THR A 331 -2.32 4.08 -29.02
N PRO A 332 -1.78 4.09 -30.24
CA PRO A 332 -2.00 5.07 -31.30
C PRO A 332 -3.18 4.74 -32.23
N ASP A 333 -3.74 3.54 -32.12
CA ASP A 333 -4.77 3.01 -33.01
C ASP A 333 -6.10 2.87 -32.26
N GLU A 334 -7.12 3.61 -32.70
CA GLU A 334 -8.48 3.58 -32.12
C GLU A 334 -9.25 2.32 -32.52
N ASP A 335 -8.88 1.70 -33.65
CA ASP A 335 -9.55 0.51 -34.19
C ASP A 335 -9.06 -0.77 -33.50
N HIS A 336 -7.87 -0.74 -32.89
CA HIS A 336 -7.22 -1.87 -32.20
C HIS A 336 -6.96 -1.57 -30.71
N CYS A 337 -8.02 -1.33 -29.95
CA CYS A 337 -7.95 -1.22 -28.49
C CYS A 337 -7.55 -2.54 -27.83
N LEU A 338 -6.73 -2.43 -26.79
CA LEU A 338 -6.38 -3.56 -25.93
C LEU A 338 -7.65 -4.15 -25.27
N PRO A 339 -7.67 -5.47 -25.01
CA PRO A 339 -8.77 -6.12 -24.31
C PRO A 339 -8.94 -5.59 -22.88
N SER A 340 -10.11 -5.88 -22.30
CA SER A 340 -10.47 -5.44 -20.95
C SER A 340 -9.43 -5.90 -19.92
N GLY A 341 -8.93 -4.96 -19.11
CA GLY A 341 -7.88 -5.18 -18.11
C GLY A 341 -6.51 -4.67 -18.52
N ALA A 342 -6.31 -4.26 -19.77
CA ALA A 342 -5.06 -3.70 -20.28
C ALA A 342 -5.24 -2.22 -20.68
N ILE A 343 -4.25 -1.38 -20.37
CA ILE A 343 -4.19 0.02 -20.83
C ILE A 343 -3.03 0.14 -21.81
N ASN A 344 -3.27 0.86 -22.90
CA ASN A 344 -2.22 1.24 -23.82
C ASN A 344 -1.41 2.42 -23.25
N MET A 345 -0.80 2.18 -22.09
CA MET A 345 0.47 2.82 -21.80
C MET A 345 1.47 2.12 -22.72
N LYS A 346 2.52 2.80 -23.15
CA LYS A 346 3.62 2.23 -23.94
C LYS A 346 4.42 1.18 -23.12
N LEU A 347 3.72 0.15 -22.65
CA LEU A 347 3.96 -0.71 -21.49
C LEU A 347 3.20 -2.05 -21.60
N SER A 348 2.63 -2.42 -22.76
CA SER A 348 2.30 -3.83 -23.03
C SER A 348 3.61 -4.62 -23.16
N ILE A 349 4.27 -4.82 -22.02
CA ILE A 349 5.59 -5.47 -21.94
C ILE A 349 5.39 -6.98 -21.96
N TRP A 350 4.30 -7.45 -21.37
CA TRP A 350 4.02 -8.86 -21.20
C TRP A 350 3.10 -9.39 -22.29
N ASN A 351 3.19 -10.68 -22.57
CA ASN A 351 2.52 -11.29 -23.71
C ASN A 351 1.05 -11.70 -23.44
N SER A 352 0.56 -11.56 -22.20
CA SER A 352 -0.83 -11.90 -21.85
C SER A 352 -1.57 -10.80 -21.07
N ASP A 353 -2.89 -10.80 -21.19
CA ASP A 353 -3.76 -9.91 -20.39
C ASP A 353 -3.61 -10.16 -18.89
N TYR A 354 -3.41 -11.40 -18.45
CA TYR A 354 -3.16 -11.70 -17.04
C TYR A 354 -1.89 -11.00 -16.54
N ALA A 355 -0.81 -11.09 -17.30
CA ALA A 355 0.49 -10.54 -16.91
C ALA A 355 0.51 -9.01 -16.90
N ASN A 356 -0.28 -8.38 -17.78
CA ASN A 356 -0.40 -6.93 -17.83
C ASN A 356 -1.41 -6.34 -16.82
N ARG A 357 -2.08 -7.17 -16.00
CA ARG A 357 -3.01 -6.66 -14.97
C ARG A 357 -2.26 -5.96 -13.84
N ILE A 358 -2.77 -4.78 -13.50
CA ILE A 358 -2.37 -4.03 -12.31
C ILE A 358 -3.39 -4.34 -11.22
N GLU A 359 -2.99 -5.19 -10.26
CA GLU A 359 -3.80 -5.64 -9.13
C GLU A 359 -3.01 -5.49 -7.83
N GLY A 360 -3.73 -5.19 -6.75
CA GLY A 360 -3.14 -5.05 -5.42
C GLY A 360 -2.84 -3.60 -5.03
N SER A 361 -2.22 -3.42 -3.87
CA SER A 361 -1.81 -2.10 -3.38
C SER A 361 -0.35 -1.78 -3.71
N SER A 362 0.12 -0.59 -3.35
CA SER A 362 1.55 -0.24 -3.43
C SER A 362 2.43 -0.97 -2.39
N GLY A 363 1.80 -1.77 -1.51
CA GLY A 363 2.43 -2.48 -0.40
C GLY A 363 2.52 -1.68 0.90
N SER A 364 2.34 -0.35 0.87
CA SER A 364 2.37 0.51 2.07
C SER A 364 1.16 0.31 2.98
N MET A 365 0.03 -0.07 2.40
CA MET A 365 -1.19 -0.39 3.12
C MET A 365 -1.97 -1.48 2.37
N GLN A 366 -2.68 -2.34 3.09
CA GLN A 366 -3.51 -3.40 2.55
C GLN A 366 -4.97 -3.21 2.96
N PRO A 367 -5.93 -3.82 2.23
CA PRO A 367 -7.31 -3.85 2.64
C PRO A 367 -7.44 -4.48 4.04
N PHE A 368 -7.83 -3.66 5.01
CA PHE A 368 -8.06 -4.08 6.38
C PHE A 368 -9.48 -4.64 6.58
N PRO A 369 -9.72 -5.45 7.62
CA PRO A 369 -8.72 -6.04 8.50
C PRO A 369 -7.90 -7.11 7.77
N VAL A 370 -6.60 -7.14 8.05
CA VAL A 370 -5.69 -8.16 7.53
C VAL A 370 -5.79 -9.40 8.43
N LYS A 371 -6.13 -10.54 7.82
CA LYS A 371 -6.26 -11.84 8.47
C LYS A 371 -5.23 -12.80 7.88
N LYS A 372 -4.93 -13.89 8.60
CA LYS A 372 -4.01 -14.93 8.15
C LYS A 372 -4.37 -15.54 6.78
N HIS A 373 -5.65 -15.55 6.43
CA HIS A 373 -6.16 -16.08 5.16
C HIS A 373 -6.62 -14.97 4.20
N SER A 374 -6.21 -13.72 4.43
CA SER A 374 -6.51 -12.63 3.50
C SER A 374 -5.79 -12.90 2.18
N ASN A 375 -6.53 -12.82 1.06
CA ASN A 375 -5.92 -12.75 -0.26
C ASN A 375 -5.44 -11.31 -0.48
N LEU A 376 -4.11 -11.13 -0.45
CA LEU A 376 -3.46 -9.83 -0.56
C LEU A 376 -2.55 -9.86 -1.78
N SER A 377 -2.49 -8.74 -2.49
CA SER A 377 -1.57 -8.54 -3.59
C SER A 377 -0.99 -7.14 -3.56
N ILE A 378 0.13 -6.96 -4.25
CA ILE A 378 0.80 -5.68 -4.46
C ILE A 378 1.16 -5.53 -5.93
N PHE A 379 1.16 -4.30 -6.43
CA PHE A 379 1.80 -3.98 -7.70
C PHE A 379 3.19 -3.40 -7.44
N ASP A 380 4.22 -4.03 -8.01
CA ASP A 380 5.58 -3.52 -7.91
C ASP A 380 6.00 -2.82 -9.22
N PRO A 381 6.25 -1.50 -9.20
CA PRO A 381 6.58 -0.74 -10.40
C PRO A 381 7.98 -1.04 -10.95
N ASN A 382 8.89 -1.62 -10.17
CA ASN A 382 10.22 -1.99 -10.66
C ASN A 382 10.20 -3.34 -11.37
N MET A 383 9.31 -4.24 -10.95
CA MET A 383 9.07 -5.51 -11.64
C MET A 383 7.98 -5.43 -12.72
N LEU A 384 7.23 -4.32 -12.75
CA LEU A 384 6.13 -4.06 -13.69
C LEU A 384 5.06 -5.15 -13.66
N ARG A 385 4.77 -5.71 -12.46
CA ARG A 385 3.78 -6.77 -12.29
C ARG A 385 3.14 -6.77 -10.91
N SER A 386 1.99 -7.43 -10.85
CA SER A 386 1.30 -7.77 -9.60
C SER A 386 1.92 -9.01 -8.95
N LEU A 387 2.09 -8.98 -7.63
CA LEU A 387 2.63 -10.06 -6.79
C LEU A 387 1.64 -10.38 -5.68
N ASN A 388 1.45 -11.67 -5.43
CA ASN A 388 0.61 -12.18 -4.36
C ASN A 388 1.39 -12.17 -3.04
N LEU A 389 0.66 -12.08 -1.93
CA LEU A 389 1.21 -12.13 -0.59
C LEU A 389 0.60 -13.29 0.20
N VAL A 390 1.46 -14.18 0.67
CA VAL A 390 1.09 -15.36 1.45
C VAL A 390 1.50 -15.17 2.90
N TYR A 391 0.58 -15.43 3.83
CA TYR A 391 0.85 -15.36 5.26
C TYR A 391 1.93 -16.36 5.67
N GLN A 392 2.92 -15.88 6.41
CA GLN A 392 3.99 -16.70 6.99
C GLN A 392 3.74 -16.94 8.49
N LYS A 393 3.71 -15.86 9.28
CA LYS A 393 3.67 -15.95 10.74
C LYS A 393 3.10 -14.70 11.40
N ALA A 394 2.66 -14.85 12.64
CA ALA A 394 2.45 -13.70 13.52
C ALA A 394 3.83 -13.15 13.91
N SER A 395 3.93 -11.82 13.98
CA SER A 395 5.17 -11.10 14.24
C SER A 395 4.88 -9.88 15.13
N SER A 396 5.92 -9.16 15.52
CA SER A 396 5.80 -7.90 16.26
C SER A 396 6.89 -6.95 15.82
N VAL A 397 6.51 -5.69 15.53
CA VAL A 397 7.43 -4.62 15.12
C VAL A 397 7.44 -3.56 16.21
N ALA A 398 8.57 -3.39 16.89
CA ALA A 398 8.74 -2.51 18.06
C ALA A 398 7.63 -2.67 19.13
N GLY A 399 7.18 -3.91 19.37
CA GLY A 399 6.12 -4.21 20.34
C GLY A 399 4.69 -3.96 19.86
N VAL A 400 4.49 -3.64 18.57
CA VAL A 400 3.19 -3.59 17.91
C VAL A 400 2.94 -4.91 17.18
N ASP A 401 1.80 -5.55 17.45
CA ASP A 401 1.42 -6.81 16.82
C ASP A 401 1.28 -6.68 15.30
N SER A 402 1.84 -7.65 14.57
CA SER A 402 1.83 -7.66 13.10
C SER A 402 1.61 -9.07 12.54
N LEU A 403 1.15 -9.13 11.29
CA LEU A 403 1.09 -10.34 10.50
C LEU A 403 2.10 -10.21 9.37
N ARG A 404 3.03 -11.17 9.30
CA ARG A 404 4.05 -11.23 8.26
C ARG A 404 3.53 -12.01 7.07
N PHE A 405 3.61 -11.39 5.91
CA PHE A 405 3.35 -11.97 4.60
C PHE A 405 4.64 -11.93 3.77
N ALA A 406 4.75 -12.83 2.79
CA ALA A 406 5.85 -12.84 1.84
C ALA A 406 5.33 -13.13 0.43
N VAL A 407 6.12 -12.71 -0.55
CA VAL A 407 5.86 -13.05 -1.95
C VAL A 407 6.20 -14.53 -2.15
N PRO A 408 5.27 -15.38 -2.62
CA PRO A 408 5.54 -16.80 -2.80
C PRO A 408 6.48 -17.02 -3.99
N PHE A 409 7.33 -18.04 -3.91
CA PHE A 409 8.24 -18.37 -5.02
C PHE A 409 7.50 -18.75 -6.31
N SER A 410 6.24 -19.20 -6.22
CA SER A 410 5.38 -19.46 -7.37
C SER A 410 5.15 -18.25 -8.27
N ASP A 411 5.24 -17.02 -7.75
CA ASP A 411 5.12 -15.81 -8.56
C ASP A 411 6.32 -15.64 -9.51
N PHE A 412 7.48 -16.22 -9.19
CA PHE A 412 8.67 -16.23 -10.04
C PHE A 412 8.85 -17.56 -10.79
N ALA A 413 7.94 -18.52 -10.64
CA ALA A 413 8.09 -19.84 -11.23
C ALA A 413 7.82 -19.85 -12.75
N SER A 414 8.34 -20.84 -13.45
CA SER A 414 8.08 -21.06 -14.87
C SER A 414 6.60 -21.44 -15.10
N PRO A 415 6.08 -21.35 -16.33
CA PRO A 415 4.71 -21.74 -16.64
C PRO A 415 4.41 -23.22 -16.41
N MET A 416 5.45 -24.07 -16.39
CA MET A 416 5.33 -25.48 -16.05
C MET A 416 4.88 -25.67 -14.60
N ASP A 417 5.34 -24.81 -13.69
CA ASP A 417 5.00 -24.86 -12.26
C ASP A 417 3.81 -23.95 -11.93
N ASN A 418 3.67 -22.82 -12.63
CA ASN A 418 2.59 -21.86 -12.46
C ASN A 418 2.10 -21.36 -13.84
N PRO A 419 1.04 -21.97 -14.42
CA PRO A 419 0.56 -21.63 -15.77
C PRO A 419 0.19 -20.16 -15.96
N ASN A 420 -0.19 -19.45 -14.89
CA ASN A 420 -0.50 -18.03 -14.94
C ASN A 420 0.72 -17.17 -15.32
N ASN A 421 1.93 -17.69 -15.13
CA ASN A 421 3.15 -16.96 -15.46
C ASN A 421 3.54 -17.00 -16.95
N ALA A 422 2.78 -17.72 -17.80
CA ALA A 422 3.07 -17.82 -19.24
C ALA A 422 3.25 -16.45 -19.91
N GLY A 423 2.41 -15.48 -19.56
CA GLY A 423 2.51 -14.14 -20.13
C GLY A 423 3.75 -13.33 -19.72
N PHE A 424 4.48 -13.72 -18.67
CA PHE A 424 5.72 -13.05 -18.28
C PHE A 424 6.94 -13.57 -19.07
N CYS A 425 6.76 -14.59 -19.90
CA CYS A 425 7.83 -15.11 -20.76
C CYS A 425 7.99 -14.19 -21.97
N THR A 426 9.10 -13.46 -21.98
CA THR A 426 9.44 -12.51 -23.03
C THR A 426 10.86 -12.78 -23.55
N PRO A 427 11.15 -12.48 -24.83
CA PRO A 427 10.21 -12.02 -25.86
C PRO A 427 9.34 -13.15 -26.45
N ASP A 428 9.70 -14.41 -26.20
CA ASP A 428 9.06 -15.59 -26.76
C ASP A 428 8.31 -16.38 -25.68
N GLU A 429 7.03 -16.69 -25.93
CA GLU A 429 6.20 -17.47 -25.01
C GLU A 429 6.62 -18.95 -24.94
N ASP A 430 7.23 -19.47 -26.02
CA ASP A 430 7.64 -20.87 -26.12
C ASP A 430 8.98 -21.14 -25.40
N HIS A 431 9.75 -20.09 -25.08
CA HIS A 431 11.08 -20.17 -24.47
C HIS A 431 11.16 -19.35 -23.16
N CYS A 432 10.50 -19.85 -22.12
CA CYS A 432 10.58 -19.27 -20.78
C CYS A 432 11.91 -19.57 -20.07
N LEU A 433 12.31 -18.64 -19.22
CA LEU A 433 13.37 -18.88 -18.24
C LEU A 433 12.95 -19.96 -17.22
N PRO A 434 13.90 -20.77 -16.71
CA PRO A 434 13.64 -21.64 -15.57
C PRO A 434 13.10 -20.86 -14.35
N SER A 435 12.35 -21.54 -13.49
CA SER A 435 11.71 -20.96 -12.30
C SER A 435 12.69 -20.13 -11.46
N GLY A 436 12.27 -18.95 -10.99
CA GLY A 436 13.03 -18.07 -10.10
C GLY A 436 13.60 -16.79 -10.73
N ALA A 437 13.37 -16.56 -12.01
CA ALA A 437 13.83 -15.36 -12.71
C ALA A 437 12.82 -14.88 -13.76
N ILE A 438 12.87 -13.58 -14.06
CA ILE A 438 12.01 -12.88 -15.01
C ILE A 438 12.90 -12.17 -16.02
N ASN A 439 12.62 -12.36 -17.31
CA ASN A 439 13.32 -11.64 -18.36
C ASN A 439 12.78 -10.21 -18.45
N MET A 440 13.66 -9.22 -18.26
CA MET A 440 13.31 -7.80 -18.36
C MET A 440 13.82 -7.18 -19.66
N SER A 441 14.30 -7.97 -20.62
CA SER A 441 14.94 -7.40 -21.81
C SER A 441 14.02 -6.52 -22.63
N VAL A 442 12.75 -6.88 -22.76
CA VAL A 442 11.73 -6.08 -23.45
C VAL A 442 11.51 -4.75 -22.72
N ALA A 443 11.33 -4.79 -21.39
CA ALA A 443 11.16 -3.60 -20.55
C ALA A 443 12.41 -2.70 -20.57
N ALA A 444 13.60 -3.30 -20.70
CA ALA A 444 14.89 -2.65 -20.65
C ALA A 444 15.48 -2.33 -22.03
N LYS A 445 14.63 -2.18 -23.06
CA LYS A 445 15.03 -1.78 -24.42
C LYS A 445 16.12 -2.68 -25.02
N SER A 446 15.91 -4.00 -24.97
CA SER A 446 16.83 -5.04 -25.45
C SER A 446 18.10 -5.24 -24.62
N THR A 447 18.22 -4.60 -23.46
CA THR A 447 19.28 -4.93 -22.49
C THR A 447 19.07 -6.37 -22.00
N PRO A 448 20.08 -7.26 -21.98
CA PRO A 448 19.92 -8.65 -21.52
C PRO A 448 19.81 -8.75 -19.98
N MET A 449 18.94 -7.94 -19.38
CA MET A 449 18.71 -7.84 -17.94
C MET A 449 17.66 -8.83 -17.47
N ILE A 450 17.97 -9.52 -16.39
CA ILE A 450 17.13 -10.51 -15.72
C ILE A 450 16.91 -10.07 -14.29
N LEU A 451 15.65 -10.12 -13.83
CA LEU A 451 15.30 -9.94 -12.43
C LEU A 451 15.09 -11.28 -11.75
N SER A 452 15.53 -11.37 -10.51
CA SER A 452 15.33 -12.55 -9.66
C SER A 452 15.24 -12.13 -8.20
N LEU A 453 14.99 -13.07 -7.30
CA LEU A 453 15.22 -12.84 -5.87
C LEU A 453 16.74 -12.96 -5.55
N PRO A 454 17.25 -12.29 -4.51
CA PRO A 454 18.68 -12.32 -4.18
C PRO A 454 19.25 -13.73 -4.02
N HIS A 455 20.43 -13.94 -4.60
CA HIS A 455 21.10 -15.23 -4.75
C HIS A 455 20.26 -16.32 -5.42
N PHE A 456 19.28 -15.93 -6.25
CA PHE A 456 18.33 -16.85 -6.90
C PHE A 456 17.57 -17.73 -5.90
N VAL A 457 17.23 -17.19 -4.73
CA VAL A 457 16.46 -17.93 -3.71
C VAL A 457 15.09 -18.36 -4.27
N GLY A 458 14.72 -19.62 -4.03
CA GLY A 458 13.47 -20.19 -4.55
C GLY A 458 13.46 -20.45 -6.07
N GLY A 459 14.57 -20.19 -6.76
CA GLY A 459 14.74 -20.49 -8.18
C GLY A 459 15.36 -21.85 -8.46
N ASP A 460 15.36 -22.23 -9.73
CA ASP A 460 15.98 -23.46 -10.23
C ASP A 460 17.48 -23.46 -9.91
N PRO A 461 18.04 -24.57 -9.39
CA PRO A 461 19.47 -24.65 -9.10
C PRO A 461 20.36 -24.42 -10.34
N PHE A 462 19.80 -24.44 -11.55
CA PHE A 462 20.43 -24.00 -12.80
C PHE A 462 21.15 -22.66 -12.66
N TYR A 463 20.53 -21.64 -12.07
CA TYR A 463 21.16 -20.32 -11.91
C TYR A 463 22.36 -20.38 -10.96
N GLN A 464 22.18 -21.06 -9.83
CA GLN A 464 23.22 -21.16 -8.78
C GLN A 464 24.42 -22.00 -9.24
N ARG A 465 24.22 -23.00 -10.12
CA ARG A 465 25.31 -23.78 -10.72
C ARG A 465 26.17 -22.98 -11.71
N GLN A 466 25.65 -21.88 -12.24
CA GLN A 466 26.36 -21.05 -13.22
C GLN A 466 27.27 -20.00 -12.59
N VAL A 467 27.16 -19.73 -11.30
CA VAL A 467 27.98 -18.72 -10.62
C VAL A 467 28.38 -19.21 -9.24
N ARG A 468 29.69 -19.29 -8.95
CA ARG A 468 30.20 -19.58 -7.60
C ARG A 468 30.05 -18.36 -6.71
N GLY A 469 29.68 -18.57 -5.45
CA GLY A 469 29.49 -17.50 -4.45
C GLY A 469 28.02 -17.17 -4.16
N MET A 470 27.06 -17.86 -4.78
CA MET A 470 25.65 -17.74 -4.41
C MET A 470 25.35 -18.46 -3.08
N SER A 471 24.58 -17.81 -2.20
CA SER A 471 24.22 -18.31 -0.87
C SER A 471 22.73 -18.00 -0.57
N PRO A 472 21.77 -18.69 -1.20
CA PRO A 472 20.35 -18.38 -1.08
C PRO A 472 19.82 -18.63 0.36
N SER A 473 19.12 -17.64 0.91
CA SER A 473 18.46 -17.75 2.23
C SER A 473 17.07 -17.09 2.17
N PRO A 474 15.97 -17.84 2.37
CA PRO A 474 14.63 -17.26 2.37
C PRO A 474 14.45 -16.15 3.42
N GLU A 475 15.07 -16.29 4.59
CA GLU A 475 14.98 -15.28 5.65
C GLU A 475 15.61 -13.94 5.25
N LYS A 476 16.75 -13.99 4.56
CA LYS A 476 17.49 -12.79 4.13
C LYS A 476 17.01 -12.23 2.79
N HIS A 477 16.57 -13.09 1.88
CA HIS A 477 16.43 -12.73 0.46
C HIS A 477 14.97 -12.71 0.00
N GLN A 478 14.04 -13.36 0.70
CA GLN A 478 12.64 -13.30 0.32
C GLN A 478 12.03 -11.94 0.66
N PRO A 479 11.27 -11.31 -0.27
CA PRO A 479 10.49 -10.11 0.02
C PRO A 479 9.42 -10.39 1.08
N PHE A 480 9.23 -9.43 1.98
CA PHE A 480 8.25 -9.57 3.06
C PHE A 480 7.56 -8.25 3.40
N TYR A 481 6.36 -8.38 3.97
CA TYR A 481 5.52 -7.27 4.38
C TYR A 481 4.87 -7.61 5.72
N GLU A 482 5.02 -6.73 6.70
CA GLU A 482 4.45 -6.88 8.04
C GLU A 482 3.36 -5.84 8.24
N TYR A 483 2.13 -6.33 8.24
CA TYR A 483 0.94 -5.48 8.35
C TYR A 483 0.37 -5.53 9.77
N HIS A 484 -0.02 -4.38 10.27
CA HIS A 484 -0.84 -4.33 11.48
C HIS A 484 -2.21 -4.97 11.19
N PRO A 485 -2.67 -5.97 11.97
CA PRO A 485 -3.85 -6.78 11.63
C PRO A 485 -5.14 -5.96 11.50
N LEU A 486 -5.28 -4.94 12.34
CA LEU A 486 -6.52 -4.16 12.42
C LEU A 486 -6.57 -3.02 11.42
N THR A 487 -5.43 -2.41 11.09
CA THR A 487 -5.37 -1.21 10.24
C THR A 487 -4.86 -1.49 8.83
N GLY A 488 -4.21 -2.63 8.59
CA GLY A 488 -3.63 -2.97 7.29
C GLY A 488 -2.44 -2.11 6.89
N ILE A 489 -1.99 -1.19 7.76
CA ILE A 489 -0.79 -0.36 7.53
C ILE A 489 0.45 -1.26 7.60
N SER A 490 1.36 -1.07 6.65
CA SER A 490 2.68 -1.70 6.68
C SER A 490 3.50 -1.06 7.80
N LEU A 491 3.88 -1.86 8.80
CA LEU A 491 4.78 -1.44 9.87
C LEU A 491 6.23 -1.61 9.46
N ARG A 492 6.50 -2.66 8.69
CA ARG A 492 7.82 -2.97 8.13
C ARG A 492 7.65 -3.74 6.83
N ALA A 493 8.47 -3.44 5.83
CA ALA A 493 8.52 -4.19 4.58
C ALA A 493 9.95 -4.21 4.05
N GLY A 494 10.34 -5.32 3.44
CA GLY A 494 11.60 -5.47 2.71
C GLY A 494 11.30 -5.83 1.26
N LYS A 495 11.43 -4.84 0.36
CA LYS A 495 11.33 -5.07 -1.09
C LYS A 495 12.68 -5.52 -1.60
N ARG A 496 12.79 -6.77 -2.04
CA ARG A 496 14.08 -7.42 -2.34
C ARG A 496 14.11 -8.01 -3.73
N TYR A 497 15.10 -7.63 -4.52
CA TYR A 497 15.30 -8.17 -5.86
C TYR A 497 16.75 -8.01 -6.31
N GLN A 498 17.15 -8.87 -7.22
CA GLN A 498 18.48 -8.96 -7.80
C GLN A 498 18.43 -8.69 -9.29
N ILE A 499 19.36 -7.87 -9.74
CA ILE A 499 19.61 -7.59 -11.15
C ILE A 499 20.77 -8.46 -11.60
N SER A 500 20.54 -9.25 -12.64
CA SER A 500 21.54 -10.10 -13.28
C SER A 500 21.58 -9.82 -14.78
N MET A 501 22.73 -10.01 -15.40
CA MET A 501 22.90 -9.90 -16.86
C MET A 501 23.04 -11.29 -17.46
N LYS A 502 22.26 -11.57 -18.52
CA LYS A 502 22.46 -12.76 -19.34
C LYS A 502 23.68 -12.53 -20.22
N ILE A 503 24.76 -13.24 -19.93
CA ILE A 503 25.98 -13.24 -20.72
C ILE A 503 26.00 -14.46 -21.63
N SER A 504 26.53 -14.28 -22.83
CA SER A 504 26.61 -15.29 -23.89
C SER A 504 27.88 -15.07 -24.70
N PRO A 505 28.40 -16.10 -25.39
CA PRO A 505 29.53 -15.93 -26.31
C PRO A 505 29.10 -15.15 -27.55
N PHE A 506 29.97 -14.26 -28.02
CA PHE A 506 29.79 -13.53 -29.27
C PHE A 506 30.97 -13.82 -30.21
N GLU A 507 30.71 -14.47 -31.35
CA GLU A 507 31.76 -14.95 -32.26
C GLU A 507 32.69 -13.83 -32.76
N HIS A 508 32.09 -12.71 -33.14
CA HIS A 508 32.77 -11.55 -33.72
C HIS A 508 33.36 -10.59 -32.69
N PHE A 509 33.06 -10.78 -31.40
CA PHE A 509 33.59 -9.92 -30.34
C PHE A 509 34.65 -10.63 -29.51
N ARG A 510 35.91 -10.22 -29.66
CA ARG A 510 37.06 -10.89 -29.02
C ARG A 510 36.95 -10.94 -27.51
N ALA A 511 36.42 -9.87 -26.90
CA ALA A 511 36.23 -9.78 -25.46
C ALA A 511 35.24 -10.81 -24.90
N PHE A 512 34.21 -11.17 -25.67
CA PHE A 512 33.14 -12.07 -25.23
C PHE A 512 33.19 -13.46 -25.88
N ARG A 513 34.06 -13.70 -26.87
CA ARG A 513 34.09 -14.94 -27.67
C ARG A 513 34.13 -16.22 -26.83
N ASN A 514 34.90 -16.19 -25.74
CA ASN A 514 35.10 -17.34 -24.84
C ASN A 514 34.23 -17.25 -23.57
N VAL A 515 33.40 -16.20 -23.43
CA VAL A 515 32.51 -16.07 -22.29
C VAL A 515 31.39 -17.09 -22.45
N ARG A 516 31.29 -17.99 -21.48
CA ARG A 516 30.24 -19.00 -21.47
C ARG A 516 28.86 -18.40 -21.19
N ASP A 517 27.83 -19.11 -21.59
CA ASP A 517 26.46 -18.80 -21.19
C ASP A 517 26.29 -18.82 -19.67
N ALA A 518 25.87 -17.69 -19.09
CA ALA A 518 25.51 -17.61 -17.68
C ALA A 518 24.55 -16.46 -17.37
N TYR A 519 23.85 -16.54 -16.24
CA TYR A 519 23.13 -15.43 -15.63
C TYR A 519 24.01 -14.82 -14.53
N LEU A 520 24.81 -13.82 -14.91
CA LEU A 520 25.79 -13.22 -14.00
C LEU A 520 25.11 -12.15 -13.13
N PRO A 521 25.09 -12.31 -11.80
CA PRO A 521 24.50 -11.30 -10.93
C PRO A 521 25.38 -10.05 -10.86
N VAL A 522 24.75 -8.88 -10.89
CA VAL A 522 25.41 -7.57 -10.82
C VAL A 522 25.27 -7.01 -9.41
N LEU A 523 24.03 -6.88 -8.95
CA LEU A 523 23.70 -6.36 -7.63
C LEU A 523 22.31 -6.82 -7.18
N TRP A 524 22.02 -6.68 -5.89
CA TRP A 524 20.68 -6.79 -5.35
C TRP A 524 20.38 -5.67 -4.37
N ILE A 525 19.09 -5.38 -4.21
CA ILE A 525 18.57 -4.23 -3.47
C ILE A 525 17.68 -4.73 -2.34
N ASP A 526 17.87 -4.19 -1.14
CA ASP A 526 16.93 -4.27 -0.01
C ASP A 526 16.33 -2.88 0.23
N GLY A 527 15.14 -2.65 -0.35
CA GLY A 527 14.32 -1.49 -0.05
C GLY A 527 13.55 -1.74 1.24
N GLU A 528 14.21 -1.53 2.38
CA GLU A 528 13.60 -1.71 3.69
C GLU A 528 12.95 -0.41 4.16
N SER A 529 11.64 -0.47 4.38
CA SER A 529 10.89 0.60 5.03
C SER A 529 10.41 0.11 6.38
N GLN A 530 10.72 0.83 7.45
CA GLN A 530 10.20 0.58 8.79
C GLN A 530 9.66 1.89 9.34
N MET A 531 8.46 1.85 9.94
CA MET A 531 7.94 3.00 10.69
C MET A 531 8.88 3.29 11.86
N ASP A 532 9.31 4.54 12.02
CA ASP A 532 10.23 4.91 13.09
C ASP A 532 9.58 4.80 14.48
N ASP A 533 10.41 4.85 15.54
CA ASP A 533 9.94 4.66 16.91
C ASP A 533 9.01 5.81 17.38
N GLU A 534 9.23 7.04 16.90
CA GLU A 534 8.39 8.19 17.24
C GLU A 534 6.96 8.02 16.70
N ASN A 535 6.82 7.66 15.43
CA ASN A 535 5.52 7.42 14.81
C ASN A 535 4.88 6.13 15.26
N LEU A 536 5.66 5.08 15.55
CA LEU A 536 5.14 3.87 16.19
C LEU A 536 4.58 4.20 17.58
N ASN A 537 5.23 5.08 18.34
CA ASN A 537 4.72 5.53 19.62
C ASN A 537 3.48 6.41 19.47
N ILE A 538 3.43 7.32 18.49
CA ILE A 538 2.22 8.09 18.16
C ILE A 538 1.07 7.17 17.75
N PHE A 539 1.35 6.17 16.90
CA PHE A 539 0.36 5.19 16.46
C PHE A 539 -0.18 4.39 17.65
N ARG A 540 0.71 3.91 18.53
CA ARG A 540 0.33 3.18 19.74
C ARG A 540 -0.47 4.03 20.72
N THR A 541 -0.02 5.26 21.01
CA THR A 541 -0.58 6.11 22.07
C THR A 541 -1.79 6.93 21.63
N LYS A 542 -1.82 7.43 20.40
CA LYS A 542 -2.91 8.28 19.91
C LYS A 542 -3.94 7.52 19.11
N PHE A 543 -3.54 6.55 18.29
CA PHE A 543 -4.48 5.82 17.45
C PHE A 543 -5.00 4.56 18.15
N GLN A 544 -4.11 3.66 18.57
CA GLN A 544 -4.50 2.38 19.15
C GLN A 544 -5.13 2.55 20.55
N ALA A 545 -4.64 3.46 21.38
CA ALA A 545 -5.24 3.72 22.69
C ALA A 545 -6.66 4.31 22.57
N VAL A 546 -6.90 5.24 21.63
CA VAL A 546 -8.23 5.83 21.40
C VAL A 546 -9.20 4.78 20.87
N VAL A 547 -8.77 3.98 19.91
CA VAL A 547 -9.51 2.83 19.40
C VAL A 547 -9.91 1.87 20.53
N ASN A 548 -8.93 1.45 21.33
CA ASN A 548 -9.16 0.51 22.42
C ASN A 548 -10.06 1.14 23.49
N ALA A 549 -9.83 2.42 23.84
CA ALA A 549 -10.68 3.18 24.76
C ALA A 549 -12.12 3.25 24.26
N MET A 550 -12.36 3.49 22.96
CA MET A 550 -13.70 3.48 22.39
C MET A 550 -14.37 2.11 22.50
N GLN A 551 -13.62 1.01 22.32
CA GLN A 551 -14.16 -0.33 22.55
C GLN A 551 -14.50 -0.56 24.03
N TYR A 552 -13.65 -0.14 24.96
CA TYR A 552 -13.91 -0.24 26.40
C TYR A 552 -15.09 0.64 26.84
N VAL A 553 -15.24 1.84 26.27
CA VAL A 553 -16.40 2.71 26.52
C VAL A 553 -17.68 2.04 26.02
N LYS A 554 -17.67 1.45 24.82
CA LYS A 554 -18.81 0.68 24.28
C LYS A 554 -19.16 -0.50 25.19
N ILE A 555 -18.18 -1.29 25.63
CA ILE A 555 -18.38 -2.44 26.53
C ILE A 555 -18.88 -1.97 27.91
N GLY A 556 -18.30 -0.91 28.46
CA GLY A 556 -18.68 -0.34 29.74
C GLY A 556 -20.13 0.17 29.74
N LEU A 557 -20.56 0.81 28.65
CA LEU A 557 -21.96 1.20 28.49
C LEU A 557 -22.89 -0.02 28.46
N VAL A 558 -22.56 -1.05 27.70
CA VAL A 558 -23.35 -2.30 27.66
C VAL A 558 -23.44 -2.92 29.06
N ALA A 559 -22.32 -2.98 29.79
CA ALA A 559 -22.29 -3.49 31.16
C ALA A 559 -23.19 -2.67 32.11
N LEU A 560 -23.15 -1.34 32.03
CA LEU A 560 -24.03 -0.45 32.80
C LEU A 560 -25.51 -0.70 32.50
N THR A 561 -25.87 -0.89 31.22
CA THR A 561 -27.25 -1.21 30.84
C THR A 561 -27.70 -2.58 31.36
N CYS A 562 -26.84 -3.59 31.31
CA CYS A 562 -27.11 -4.91 31.88
C CYS A 562 -27.27 -4.85 33.41
N LEU A 563 -26.43 -4.06 34.10
CA LEU A 563 -26.49 -3.89 35.55
C LEU A 563 -27.78 -3.17 35.98
N PHE A 564 -28.19 -2.13 35.24
CA PHE A 564 -29.46 -1.44 35.47
C PHE A 564 -30.66 -2.36 35.28
N ALA A 565 -30.67 -3.17 34.20
CA ALA A 565 -31.70 -4.19 33.98
C ALA A 565 -31.75 -5.23 35.10
N TRP A 566 -30.58 -5.67 35.59
CA TRP A 566 -30.48 -6.61 36.71
C TRP A 566 -31.02 -6.02 38.03
N LEU A 567 -30.69 -4.77 38.34
CA LEU A 567 -31.22 -4.06 39.51
C LEU A 567 -32.76 -3.94 39.46
N ILE A 568 -33.32 -3.69 38.27
CA ILE A 568 -34.77 -3.66 38.07
C ILE A 568 -35.39 -5.04 38.35
N VAL A 569 -34.78 -6.12 37.87
CA VAL A 569 -35.23 -7.50 38.15
C VAL A 569 -35.19 -7.81 39.64
N LEU A 570 -34.13 -7.40 40.35
CA LEU A 570 -34.03 -7.56 41.80
C LEU A 570 -35.11 -6.78 42.54
N LEU A 571 -35.39 -5.54 42.13
CA LEU A 571 -36.49 -4.75 42.67
C LEU A 571 -37.81 -5.51 42.48
N ILE A 572 -38.11 -5.99 41.27
CA ILE A 572 -39.31 -6.79 41.00
C ILE A 572 -39.40 -8.01 41.93
N LEU A 573 -38.31 -8.76 42.09
CA LEU A 573 -38.27 -9.93 42.97
C LEU A 573 -38.49 -9.54 44.44
N TYR A 574 -37.90 -8.43 44.89
CA TYR A 574 -38.09 -7.90 46.24
C TYR A 574 -39.55 -7.52 46.51
N TRP A 575 -40.17 -6.74 45.62
CA TRP A 575 -41.57 -6.35 45.73
C TRP A 575 -42.50 -7.57 45.66
N SER A 576 -42.21 -8.54 44.76
CA SER A 576 -42.99 -9.78 44.67
C SER A 576 -42.93 -10.62 45.96
N ARG A 577 -41.77 -10.67 46.63
CA ARG A 577 -41.59 -11.36 47.91
C ARG A 577 -42.23 -10.62 49.07
N LYS A 578 -42.14 -9.28 49.10
CA LYS A 578 -42.80 -8.44 50.10
C LYS A 578 -44.31 -8.65 50.05
N ASP A 579 -44.89 -8.62 48.86
CA ASP A 579 -46.33 -8.81 48.69
C ASP A 579 -46.77 -10.25 49.00
N GLN A 580 -45.93 -11.25 48.74
CA GLN A 580 -46.19 -12.63 49.14
C GLN A 580 -46.19 -12.80 50.67
N LYS A 581 -45.26 -12.14 51.38
CA LYS A 581 -45.24 -12.14 52.85
C LYS A 581 -46.45 -11.42 53.47
N VAL A 582 -46.90 -10.32 52.87
CA VAL A 582 -48.12 -9.61 53.29
C VAL A 582 -49.36 -10.48 53.05
N PHE A 583 -49.41 -11.21 51.93
CA PHE A 583 -50.48 -12.17 51.66
C PHE A 583 -50.49 -13.33 52.67
N GLU A 584 -49.31 -13.90 52.99
CA GLU A 584 -49.18 -14.97 53.99
C GLU A 584 -49.59 -14.49 55.39
N SER A 585 -49.21 -13.28 55.82
CA SER A 585 -49.64 -12.75 57.13
C SER A 585 -51.14 -12.46 57.22
N LEU A 586 -51.76 -12.06 56.10
CA LEU A 586 -53.21 -11.87 56.01
C LEU A 586 -53.98 -13.20 56.05
N VAL A 587 -53.40 -14.28 55.50
CA VAL A 587 -53.97 -15.64 55.55
C VAL A 587 -53.84 -16.25 56.94
N ASP A 588 -52.69 -16.08 57.62
CA ASP A 588 -52.48 -16.54 59.01
C ASP A 588 -53.38 -15.79 60.02
N SER A 589 -53.84 -14.58 59.70
CA SER A 589 -54.78 -13.82 60.54
C SER A 589 -56.24 -14.32 60.50
N GLY A 590 -56.52 -15.41 59.76
CA GLY A 590 -57.81 -16.10 59.78
C GLY A 590 -58.94 -15.42 58.99
N ARG A 591 -58.66 -14.46 58.10
CA ARG A 591 -59.68 -13.82 57.26
C ARG A 591 -59.95 -14.62 55.99
N ASN A 592 -61.24 -14.70 55.63
CA ASN A 592 -61.73 -15.49 54.50
C ASN A 592 -61.14 -14.97 53.16
N PRO A 593 -60.65 -15.84 52.24
CA PRO A 593 -59.89 -15.41 51.05
C PRO A 593 -60.64 -14.51 50.06
N LEU A 594 -61.98 -14.45 50.17
CA LEU A 594 -62.85 -13.62 49.34
C LEU A 594 -62.90 -12.16 49.79
N VAL A 595 -62.70 -11.87 51.09
CA VAL A 595 -62.75 -10.51 51.67
C VAL A 595 -61.40 -9.80 51.58
N ILE A 596 -60.30 -10.55 51.45
CA ILE A 596 -58.93 -10.01 51.37
C ILE A 596 -58.70 -9.19 50.09
N ASN A 597 -59.37 -9.51 48.98
CA ASN A 597 -59.16 -8.77 47.72
C ASN A 597 -59.80 -7.38 47.73
N GLU A 598 -60.90 -7.16 48.46
CA GLU A 598 -61.52 -5.83 48.60
C GLU A 598 -60.69 -4.92 49.52
N ALA A 599 -60.14 -5.47 50.62
CA ALA A 599 -59.28 -4.70 51.53
C ALA A 599 -57.95 -4.26 50.90
N VAL A 600 -57.38 -5.04 49.97
CA VAL A 600 -56.14 -4.68 49.25
C VAL A 600 -56.39 -3.61 48.18
N GLU A 601 -57.58 -3.55 47.57
CA GLU A 601 -57.95 -2.45 46.68
C GLU A 601 -58.19 -1.14 47.46
N GLU A 602 -58.68 -1.21 48.70
CA GLU A 602 -58.94 -0.05 49.57
C GLU A 602 -57.66 0.54 50.20
N ILE A 603 -56.65 -0.28 50.48
CA ILE A 603 -55.33 0.17 50.97
C ILE A 603 -54.53 0.87 49.85
N HIS A 604 -54.70 0.45 48.58
CA HIS A 604 -54.01 1.11 47.47
C HIS A 604 -54.69 2.39 46.98
N SER A 605 -55.94 2.66 47.36
CA SER A 605 -56.63 3.93 47.06
C SER A 605 -56.44 5.02 48.13
N THR A 606 -55.71 4.75 49.21
CA THR A 606 -55.54 5.68 50.35
C THR A 606 -54.15 6.34 50.43
N GLU A 607 -53.24 6.05 49.50
CA GLU A 607 -51.95 6.77 49.36
C GLU A 607 -51.96 7.72 48.15
N GLU A 608 -52.77 8.78 48.21
CA GLU A 608 -52.52 10.04 47.49
C GLU A 608 -52.13 11.14 48.50
N PRO A 609 -51.26 12.09 48.13
CA PRO A 609 -50.65 13.00 49.09
C PRO A 609 -51.65 14.04 49.59
N LEU A 610 -51.73 14.19 50.92
CA LEU A 610 -52.42 15.28 51.61
C LEU A 610 -51.99 16.64 51.04
N THR A 611 -52.91 17.30 50.33
CA THR A 611 -52.89 18.74 50.12
C THR A 611 -53.08 19.44 51.46
N LEU A 612 -52.19 20.40 51.73
CA LEU A 612 -52.27 21.34 52.84
C LEU A 612 -53.52 22.22 52.67
N GLU A 613 -54.55 21.99 53.48
CA GLU A 613 -55.53 23.02 53.80
C GLU A 613 -55.86 22.92 55.29
N ASN A 614 -55.24 23.81 56.07
CA ASN A 614 -55.49 23.94 57.50
C ASN A 614 -56.43 25.13 57.71
N SER A 615 -57.56 24.85 58.34
CA SER A 615 -58.62 25.78 58.68
C SER A 615 -58.47 26.35 60.11
N ARG A 616 -59.06 27.54 60.34
CA ARG A 616 -59.50 28.15 61.63
C ARG A 616 -58.39 28.82 62.46
N GLY A 617 -58.61 29.93 63.15
CA GLY A 617 -59.81 30.71 63.46
C GLY A 617 -59.41 32.06 64.09
N ILE A 618 -60.25 33.09 63.93
CA ILE A 618 -61.08 33.69 64.99
C ILE A 618 -60.34 34.70 65.90
N SER A 619 -60.71 35.97 65.67
CA SER A 619 -60.86 37.13 66.57
C SER A 619 -59.75 37.52 67.55
N ASN A 620 -59.25 38.76 67.43
CA ASN A 620 -59.73 39.89 68.24
C ASN A 620 -59.03 41.19 67.84
N SER A 621 -59.84 42.26 67.84
CA SER A 621 -59.53 43.72 67.93
C SER A 621 -58.47 44.31 67.00
#